data_AF-A0A1D3KAL3-F1
#
_entry.id   AF-A0A1D3KAL3-F1
#
_cell.length_a   1.000
_cell.length_b   1.000
_cell.length_c   1.000
_cell.angle_alpha   90.00
_cell.angle_beta   90.00
_cell.angle_gamma   90.00
#
_symmetry.space_group_name_H-M   'P 1'
#
loop_
_entity.id
_entity.type
_entity.pdbx_description
1 polymer ?
#
loop_
_entity_poly.entity_id
_entity_poly.type
_entity_poly.pdbx_seq_one_letter_code
_entity_poly.pdbx_strand_id
1 'polypeptide(L)'
;MSLLTEAEVIARSRTVSRQSNIFKSTASTQVYDVFLSHSSNEPLEIIYGIKGYLEDANLTVYIDKVDDPQLSPDHVTPETAEILRMRMKSSKSLLYVYSRHSTKSRWMPWELGYFDALRGSVGILRKGSIIPTFQAST
;
A
#
# COMPACT_ATOMS: atom_id res chain seq x y z
N MET A 1 -0.97 -22.86 -6.40
CA MET A 1 -0.75 -21.44 -6.06
C MET A 1 -1.45 -21.16 -4.74
N SER A 2 -0.72 -20.73 -3.72
CA SER A 2 -1.32 -20.33 -2.43
C SER A 2 -2.04 -18.99 -2.62
N LEU A 3 -3.36 -18.97 -2.43
CA LEU A 3 -4.13 -17.73 -2.37
C LEU A 3 -4.10 -17.25 -0.91
N LEU A 4 -3.50 -16.09 -0.65
CA LEU A 4 -3.58 -15.46 0.66
C LEU A 4 -5.03 -15.06 0.93
N THR A 5 -5.65 -15.63 1.97
CA THR A 5 -7.01 -15.29 2.37
C THR A 5 -7.03 -14.03 3.23
N GLU A 6 -8.12 -13.26 3.20
CA GLU A 6 -8.27 -12.05 4.01
C GLU A 6 -8.09 -12.35 5.51
N ALA A 7 -8.52 -13.52 5.98
CA ALA A 7 -8.36 -13.96 7.36
C ALA A 7 -6.89 -14.12 7.77
N GLU A 8 -6.03 -14.62 6.87
CA GLU A 8 -4.59 -14.76 7.13
C GLU A 8 -3.90 -13.40 7.18
N VAL A 9 -4.27 -12.49 6.28
CA VAL A 9 -3.79 -11.10 6.27
C VAL A 9 -4.17 -10.38 7.58
N ILE A 10 -5.42 -10.52 8.01
CA ILE A 10 -5.91 -9.91 9.25
C ILE A 10 -5.24 -10.54 10.47
N ALA A 11 -5.04 -11.87 10.50
CA ALA A 11 -4.35 -12.55 11.58
C ALA A 11 -2.90 -12.06 11.72
N ARG A 12 -2.19 -11.85 10.60
CA ARG A 12 -0.83 -11.30 10.59
C ARG A 12 -0.76 -9.85 11.07
N SER A 13 -1.77 -9.05 10.73
CA SER A 13 -1.84 -7.65 11.18
C SER A 13 -1.77 -7.51 12.71
N ARG A 14 -2.39 -8.44 13.45
CA ARG A 14 -2.39 -8.46 14.93
C ARG A 14 -1.00 -8.71 15.51
N THR A 15 -0.17 -9.49 14.81
CA THR A 15 1.22 -9.74 15.20
C THR A 15 2.09 -8.52 14.91
N VAL A 16 1.90 -7.88 13.75
CA VAL A 16 2.66 -6.70 13.30
C VAL A 16 2.34 -5.46 14.13
N SER A 17 1.07 -5.18 14.43
CA SER A 17 0.67 -4.03 15.28
C SER A 17 1.26 -4.11 16.70
N ARG A 18 1.64 -5.32 17.16
CA ARG A 18 2.32 -5.51 18.45
C ARG A 18 3.82 -5.21 18.38
N GLN A 19 4.43 -5.36 17.20
CA GLN A 19 5.86 -5.13 16.95
C GLN A 19 6.16 -3.71 16.43
N SER A 20 5.18 -3.04 15.82
CA SER A 20 5.33 -1.75 15.13
C SER A 20 5.63 -0.54 16.02
N ASN A 21 5.67 -0.71 17.35
CA ASN A 21 6.13 0.33 18.27
C ASN A 21 7.67 0.43 18.37
N ILE A 22 8.43 -0.43 17.70
CA ILE A 22 9.90 -0.54 17.91
C ILE A 22 10.73 0.12 16.79
N PHE A 23 10.19 0.37 15.59
CA PHE A 23 10.97 0.97 14.50
C PHE A 23 10.31 2.23 13.95
N LYS A 24 10.54 3.34 14.66
CA LYS A 24 10.31 4.69 14.16
C LYS A 24 11.65 5.27 13.72
N SER A 25 12.10 4.96 12.51
CA SER A 25 13.29 5.57 11.92
C SER A 25 12.86 6.83 11.16
N THR A 26 12.95 7.96 11.83
CA THR A 26 12.84 9.31 11.26
C THR A 26 14.11 9.61 10.45
N ALA A 27 14.17 9.21 9.18
CA ALA A 27 15.26 9.64 8.30
C ALA A 27 14.76 9.88 6.87
N SER A 28 15.01 11.09 6.38
CA SER A 28 14.72 11.58 5.03
C SER A 28 15.52 10.86 3.92
N THR A 29 16.36 9.89 4.27
CA THR A 29 17.26 9.14 3.37
C THR A 29 16.94 7.63 3.32
N GLN A 30 15.76 7.20 3.78
CA GLN A 30 15.37 5.80 3.67
C GLN A 30 14.99 5.45 2.24
N VAL A 31 15.75 4.50 1.68
CA VAL A 31 15.39 3.79 0.45
C VAL A 31 14.38 2.72 0.83
N TYR A 32 13.25 2.70 0.14
CA TYR A 32 12.21 1.69 0.32
C TYR A 32 12.23 0.70 -0.85
N ASP A 33 11.90 -0.55 -0.59
CA ASP A 33 11.73 -1.55 -1.65
C ASP A 33 10.34 -1.43 -2.29
N VAL A 34 9.32 -1.17 -1.47
CA VAL A 34 7.93 -1.13 -1.89
C VAL A 34 7.24 0.16 -1.41
N PHE A 35 6.64 0.89 -2.35
CA PHE A 35 5.69 1.95 -2.07
C PHE A 35 4.27 1.35 -2.02
N LEU A 36 3.61 1.38 -0.85
CA LEU A 36 2.28 0.81 -0.69
C LEU A 36 1.19 1.85 -0.96
N SER A 37 0.71 1.89 -2.20
CA SER A 37 -0.41 2.72 -2.62
C SER A 37 -1.72 2.11 -2.12
N HIS A 38 -2.42 2.81 -1.22
CA HIS A 38 -3.69 2.40 -0.67
C HIS A 38 -4.66 3.58 -0.49
N SER A 39 -5.96 3.27 -0.35
CA SER A 39 -6.95 4.29 -0.01
C SER A 39 -6.91 4.59 1.48
N SER A 40 -6.99 5.85 1.88
CA SER A 40 -7.00 6.27 3.30
C SER A 40 -8.16 5.68 4.10
N ASN A 41 -9.21 5.22 3.40
CA ASN A 41 -10.39 4.55 3.92
C ASN A 41 -10.23 3.02 4.02
N GLU A 42 -9.11 2.44 3.58
CA GLU A 42 -8.88 1.01 3.69
C GLU A 42 -8.64 0.62 5.17
N PRO A 43 -9.15 -0.53 5.64
CA PRO A 43 -8.92 -1.00 6.99
C PRO A 43 -7.43 -1.15 7.30
N LEU A 44 -6.98 -0.58 8.42
CA LEU A 44 -5.58 -0.64 8.87
C LEU A 44 -5.07 -2.08 9.03
N GLU A 45 -5.93 -3.02 9.39
CA GLU A 45 -5.60 -4.44 9.49
C GLU A 45 -5.11 -5.03 8.17
N ILE A 46 -5.66 -4.61 7.03
CA ILE A 46 -5.21 -5.10 5.72
C ILE A 46 -3.85 -4.51 5.39
N ILE A 47 -3.68 -3.21 5.63
CA ILE A 47 -2.43 -2.49 5.38
C ILE A 47 -1.29 -3.09 6.21
N TYR A 48 -1.51 -3.29 7.53
CA TYR A 48 -0.53 -3.90 8.42
C TYR A 48 -0.29 -5.38 8.11
N GLY A 49 -1.32 -6.11 7.68
CA GLY A 49 -1.16 -7.49 7.23
C GLY A 49 -0.25 -7.59 6.01
N ILE A 50 -0.47 -6.76 4.99
CA ILE A 50 0.37 -6.68 3.78
C ILE A 50 1.79 -6.27 4.16
N LYS A 51 1.94 -5.24 5.01
CA LYS A 51 3.25 -4.81 5.54
C LYS A 51 3.98 -5.98 6.19
N GLY A 52 3.32 -6.74 7.05
CA GLY A 52 3.91 -7.90 7.71
C GLY A 52 4.43 -8.95 6.73
N TYR A 53 3.67 -9.27 5.69
CA TYR A 53 4.12 -10.22 4.67
C TYR A 53 5.35 -9.72 3.89
N LEU A 54 5.42 -8.42 3.63
CA LEU A 54 6.57 -7.81 2.95
C LEU A 54 7.79 -7.74 3.86
N GLU A 55 7.61 -7.44 5.14
CA GLU A 55 8.67 -7.44 6.16
C GLU A 55 9.21 -8.86 6.42
N ASP A 56 8.33 -9.87 6.45
CA ASP A 56 8.71 -11.30 6.51
C ASP A 56 9.55 -11.72 5.30
N ALA A 57 9.42 -11.02 4.16
CA ALA A 57 10.23 -11.20 2.97
C ALA A 57 11.49 -10.30 2.94
N ASN A 58 11.84 -9.68 4.08
CA ASN A 58 12.95 -8.73 4.23
C ASN A 58 12.85 -7.47 3.36
N LEU A 59 11.64 -7.06 2.97
CA LEU A 59 11.40 -5.86 2.18
C LEU A 59 11.01 -4.68 3.07
N THR A 60 11.54 -3.51 2.74
CA THR A 60 11.15 -2.24 3.37
C THR A 60 9.95 -1.62 2.66
N VAL A 61 8.92 -1.25 3.44
CA VAL A 61 7.64 -0.76 2.90
C VAL A 61 7.36 0.64 3.40
N TYR A 62 7.10 1.55 2.46
CA TYR A 62 6.63 2.90 2.75
C TYR A 62 5.10 2.95 2.80
N ILE A 63 4.55 3.60 3.83
CA ILE A 63 3.11 3.79 4.02
C ILE A 63 2.85 5.25 4.40
N ASP A 64 2.22 6.01 3.50
CA ASP A 64 1.90 7.44 3.67
C ASP A 64 1.29 7.79 5.03
N LYS A 65 0.26 7.06 5.47
CA LYS A 65 -0.46 7.30 6.74
C LYS A 65 0.38 7.03 7.99
N VAL A 66 1.44 6.22 7.88
CA VAL A 66 2.30 5.82 9.01
C VAL A 66 3.58 6.67 9.04
N ASP A 67 4.23 6.80 7.89
CA ASP A 67 5.52 7.48 7.74
C ASP A 67 5.38 9.00 7.66
N ASP A 68 4.30 9.50 7.07
CA ASP A 68 4.06 10.93 6.86
C ASP A 68 2.62 11.30 7.27
N PRO A 69 2.25 11.22 8.57
CA PRO A 69 0.90 11.50 9.08
C PRO A 69 0.42 12.95 8.85
N GLN A 70 1.31 13.81 8.36
CA GLN A 70 1.00 15.18 7.93
C GLN A 70 0.30 15.24 6.56
N LEU A 71 0.34 14.17 5.78
CA LEU A 71 -0.37 14.06 4.51
C LEU A 71 -1.88 13.93 4.78
N SER A 72 -2.61 15.00 4.51
CA SER A 72 -4.07 14.97 4.54
C SER A 72 -4.60 14.49 3.18
N PRO A 73 -5.36 13.38 3.12
CA PRO A 73 -5.91 12.87 1.86
C PRO A 73 -6.94 13.81 1.23
N ASP A 74 -7.54 14.69 2.03
CA ASP A 74 -8.56 15.64 1.58
C ASP A 74 -7.95 16.90 0.93
N HIS A 75 -6.73 17.27 1.31
CA HIS A 75 -6.07 18.49 0.85
C HIS A 75 -4.90 18.17 -0.09
N VAL A 76 -5.20 18.10 -1.38
CA VAL A 76 -4.21 17.94 -2.45
C VAL A 76 -3.47 19.27 -2.65
N THR A 77 -2.29 19.42 -2.06
CA THR A 77 -1.43 20.58 -2.29
C THR A 77 -0.16 20.21 -3.07
N PRO A 78 0.47 21.15 -3.80
CA PRO A 78 1.73 20.89 -4.51
C PRO A 78 2.83 20.33 -3.59
N GLU A 79 2.86 20.75 -2.32
CA GLU A 79 3.82 20.30 -1.32
C GLU A 79 3.61 18.83 -0.97
N THR A 80 2.36 18.41 -0.73
CA THR A 80 2.03 17.00 -0.48
C THR A 80 2.38 16.11 -1.68
N ALA A 81 2.13 16.58 -2.90
CA ALA A 81 2.51 15.87 -4.12
C ALA A 81 4.04 15.75 -4.24
N GLU A 82 4.80 16.78 -3.87
CA GLU A 82 6.26 16.72 -3.92
C GLU A 82 6.84 15.72 -2.92
N ILE A 83 6.27 15.65 -1.70
CA ILE A 83 6.63 14.62 -0.72
C ILE A 83 6.40 13.22 -1.31
N LEU A 84 5.21 12.95 -1.86
CA LEU A 84 4.92 11.65 -2.48
C LEU A 84 5.85 11.34 -3.65
N ARG A 85 6.20 12.32 -4.49
CA ARG A 85 7.18 12.15 -5.57
C ARG A 85 8.55 11.76 -5.03
N MET A 86 9.03 12.42 -3.98
CA MET A 86 10.32 12.09 -3.36
C MET A 86 10.31 10.67 -2.81
N ARG A 87 9.22 10.25 -2.15
CA ARG A 87 9.05 8.89 -1.60
C ARG A 87 8.93 7.83 -2.69
N MET A 88 8.23 8.11 -3.78
CA MET A 88 8.18 7.22 -4.94
C MET A 88 9.55 7.08 -5.61
N LYS A 89 10.33 8.16 -5.72
CA LYS A 89 11.71 8.12 -6.24
C LYS A 89 12.64 7.31 -5.34
N SER A 90 12.44 7.36 -4.02
CA SER A 90 13.21 6.54 -3.07
C SER A 90 12.72 5.10 -2.98
N SER A 91 11.66 4.74 -3.71
CA SER A 91 11.09 3.39 -3.74
C SER A 91 11.50 2.61 -5.01
N LYS A 92 11.70 1.29 -4.88
CA LYS A 92 12.07 0.43 -6.03
C LYS A 92 10.87 -0.08 -6.83
N SER A 93 9.74 -0.32 -6.17
CA SER A 93 8.51 -0.82 -6.78
C SER A 93 7.27 -0.20 -6.14
N LEU A 94 6.14 -0.19 -6.84
CA LEU A 94 4.85 0.23 -6.30
C LEU A 94 3.91 -0.97 -6.19
N LEU A 95 3.31 -1.14 -5.02
CA LEU A 95 2.25 -2.11 -4.77
C LEU A 95 0.92 -1.38 -4.61
N TYR A 96 0.02 -1.58 -5.56
CA TYR A 96 -1.29 -0.96 -5.63
C TYR A 96 -2.35 -1.86 -5.01
N VAL A 97 -2.97 -1.43 -3.89
CA VAL A 97 -4.05 -2.18 -3.24
C VAL A 97 -5.39 -1.83 -3.88
N TYR A 98 -5.84 -2.67 -4.80
CA TYR A 98 -7.13 -2.50 -5.47
C TYR A 98 -8.29 -3.02 -4.61
N SER A 99 -9.18 -2.13 -4.21
CA SER A 99 -10.36 -2.42 -3.38
C SER A 99 -11.55 -1.55 -3.80
N ARG A 100 -12.73 -1.74 -3.18
CA ARG A 100 -13.84 -0.80 -3.42
C ARG A 100 -13.50 0.63 -2.98
N HIS A 101 -12.59 0.79 -2.01
CA HIS A 101 -12.16 2.11 -1.53
C HIS A 101 -11.07 2.73 -2.41
N SER A 102 -10.31 1.94 -3.17
CA SER A 102 -9.29 2.46 -4.09
C SER A 102 -9.92 3.34 -5.17
N THR A 103 -11.09 2.97 -5.67
CA THR A 103 -11.84 3.74 -6.69
C THR A 103 -12.28 5.12 -6.22
N LYS A 104 -12.35 5.34 -4.90
CA LYS A 104 -12.71 6.63 -4.30
C LYS A 104 -11.51 7.51 -3.97
N SER A 105 -10.29 6.96 -4.06
CA SER A 105 -9.06 7.71 -3.77
C SER A 105 -8.67 8.55 -4.98
N ARG A 106 -8.45 9.85 -4.75
CA ARG A 106 -7.95 10.79 -5.77
C ARG A 106 -6.46 10.60 -6.04
N TRP A 107 -5.71 10.11 -5.04
CA TRP A 107 -4.27 9.95 -5.09
C TRP A 107 -3.85 8.67 -5.81
N MET A 108 -4.54 7.56 -5.56
CA MET A 108 -4.15 6.24 -6.08
C MET A 108 -3.97 6.21 -7.61
N PRO A 109 -4.89 6.74 -8.45
CA PRO A 109 -4.67 6.76 -9.90
C PRO A 109 -3.49 7.65 -10.32
N TRP A 110 -3.25 8.74 -9.59
CA TRP A 110 -2.14 9.65 -9.85
C TRP A 110 -0.78 9.01 -9.49
N GLU A 111 -0.69 8.34 -8.34
CA GLU A 111 0.50 7.58 -7.91
C GLU A 111 0.84 6.47 -8.91
N LEU A 112 -0.18 5.73 -9.35
CA LEU A 112 -0.04 4.69 -10.36
C LEU A 112 0.57 5.25 -11.66
N GLY A 113 -0.02 6.32 -12.20
CA GLY A 113 0.46 6.92 -13.45
C GLY A 113 1.86 7.54 -13.32
N TYR A 114 2.16 8.19 -12.20
CA TYR A 114 3.47 8.77 -11.97
C TYR A 114 4.55 7.67 -11.83
N PHE A 115 4.26 6.61 -11.08
CA PHE A 115 5.22 5.53 -10.87
C PHE A 115 5.45 4.68 -12.12
N ASP A 116 4.40 4.43 -12.89
CA ASP A 116 4.50 3.75 -14.19
C ASP A 116 5.45 4.49 -15.13
N ALA A 117 5.32 5.82 -15.22
CA ALA A 117 6.23 6.67 -15.98
C ALA A 117 7.67 6.69 -15.41
N LEU A 118 7.83 6.50 -14.10
CA LEU A 118 9.13 6.55 -13.42
C LEU A 118 9.94 5.25 -13.54
N ARG A 119 9.31 4.09 -13.35
CA ARG A 119 10.00 2.78 -13.25
C ARG A 119 9.37 1.63 -14.04
N GLY A 120 8.10 1.76 -14.46
CA GLY A 120 7.39 0.72 -15.24
C GLY A 120 7.13 -0.61 -14.52
N SER A 121 7.41 -0.73 -13.22
CA SER A 121 7.19 -1.94 -12.43
C SER A 121 6.15 -1.70 -11.33
N VAL A 122 4.92 -2.11 -11.63
CA VAL A 122 3.78 -1.96 -10.73
C VAL A 122 3.18 -3.34 -10.42
N GLY A 123 3.05 -3.66 -9.14
CA GLY A 123 2.27 -4.79 -8.66
C GLY A 123 0.85 -4.34 -8.28
N ILE A 124 -0.18 -5.08 -8.69
CA ILE A 124 -1.56 -4.82 -8.28
C ILE A 124 -2.05 -5.95 -7.38
N LEU A 125 -2.36 -5.64 -6.14
CA LEU A 125 -2.97 -6.55 -5.18
C LEU A 125 -4.47 -6.30 -5.15
N ARG A 126 -5.25 -7.22 -5.72
CA ARG A 126 -6.72 -7.16 -5.67
C ARG A 126 -7.23 -7.72 -4.35
N LYS A 127 -7.98 -6.93 -3.59
CA LYS A 127 -8.81 -7.42 -2.49
C LYS A 127 -9.96 -8.26 -3.06
N GLY A 128 -9.82 -9.58 -2.98
CA GLY A 128 -10.78 -10.53 -3.50
C GLY A 128 -11.94 -10.74 -2.52
N SER A 129 -13.01 -9.95 -2.65
CA SER A 129 -14.33 -10.53 -2.39
C SER A 129 -14.63 -11.44 -3.57
N ILE A 130 -14.74 -12.76 -3.32
CA ILE A 130 -15.34 -13.78 -4.19
C ILE A 130 -15.81 -13.25 -5.56
N ILE A 131 -15.09 -13.59 -6.62
CA ILE A 131 -15.59 -13.39 -7.99
C ILE A 131 -16.89 -14.21 -8.06
N PRO A 132 -18.07 -13.62 -8.37
CA PRO A 132 -19.22 -14.45 -8.67
C PRO A 132 -18.83 -15.30 -9.87
N THR A 133 -18.70 -16.60 -9.65
CA THR A 133 -18.50 -17.57 -10.72
C THR A 133 -19.67 -17.41 -11.67
N PHE A 134 -19.43 -16.82 -12.84
CA PHE A 134 -20.42 -16.82 -13.90
C PHE A 134 -20.53 -18.26 -14.39
N GLN A 135 -21.44 -19.03 -13.78
CA GLN A 135 -21.84 -20.30 -14.33
C GLN A 135 -22.65 -19.98 -15.58
N ALA A 136 -22.03 -20.15 -16.75
CA ALA A 136 -22.75 -20.22 -18.00
C ALA A 136 -23.59 -21.51 -17.96
N SER A 137 -24.89 -21.38 -17.75
CA SER A 137 -25.84 -22.47 -17.93
C SER A 137 -25.76 -22.93 -19.39
N THR A 138 -25.40 -24.20 -19.58
CA THR A 138 -25.60 -24.92 -20.84
C THR A 138 -26.96 -25.60 -20.79
#